data_AF-S4PTL4-F1
#
_entry.id   AF-S4PTL4-F1
#
_cell.length_a   1.000
_cell.length_b   1.000
_cell.length_c   1.000
_cell.angle_alpha   90.00
_cell.angle_beta   90.00
_cell.angle_gamma   90.00
#
_symmetry.space_group_name_H-M   'P 1'
#
loop_
_entity.id
_entity.type
_entity.pdbx_description
1 polymer ?
#
loop_
_entity_poly.entity_id
_entity_poly.type
_entity_poly.pdbx_seq_one_letter_code
_entity_poly.pdbx_strand_id
1 'polypeptide(L)' 'HLRRVVAHSSLNKMEARNLAIVFGPTLVRAASDDMLAMVNDMSSQCRIIESFLTHYAWYFEDEADEPP' A
#
# COMPACT_ATOMS: atom_id res chain seq x y z
N HIS A 1 -6.05 5.84 -6.62
CA HIS A 1 -7.41 5.70 -6.02
C HIS A 1 -7.36 5.53 -4.50
N LEU A 2 -6.69 4.49 -3.97
CA LEU A 2 -6.60 4.21 -2.52
C LEU A 2 -6.12 5.40 -1.68
N ARG A 3 -5.19 6.22 -2.20
CA ARG A 3 -4.75 7.47 -1.56
C ARG A 3 -5.89 8.43 -1.23
N ARG A 4 -6.90 8.55 -2.10
CA ARG A 4 -8.10 9.37 -1.85
C ARG A 4 -8.97 8.78 -0.74
N VAL A 5 -9.05 7.45 -0.65
CA VAL A 5 -9.78 6.75 0.43
C VAL A 5 -9.11 7.03 1.77
N VAL A 6 -7.77 6.92 1.84
CA VAL A 6 -6.98 7.28 3.04
C VAL A 6 -7.14 8.76 3.40
N ALA A 7 -7.21 9.66 2.42
CA ALA A 7 -7.41 11.10 2.68
C ALA A 7 -8.75 11.42 3.38
N HIS A 8 -9.72 10.50 3.33
CA HIS A 8 -11.02 10.63 4.02
C HIS A 8 -11.14 9.68 5.22
N SER A 9 -10.01 9.21 5.78
CA SER A 9 -9.96 8.26 6.90
C SER A 9 -10.72 8.74 8.14
N SER A 10 -10.79 10.05 8.37
CA SER A 10 -11.57 10.64 9.48
C SER A 10 -13.05 10.27 9.42
N LEU A 11 -13.61 10.12 8.21
CA LEU A 11 -15.02 9.80 7.95
C LEU A 11 -15.24 8.30 7.73
N ASN A 12 -14.45 7.68 6.84
CA ASN A 12 -14.65 6.27 6.46
C ASN A 12 -13.92 5.28 7.37
N LYS A 13 -13.08 5.75 8.29
CA LYS A 13 -12.26 4.94 9.23
C LYS A 13 -11.27 3.99 8.55
N MET A 14 -10.95 4.23 7.28
CA MET A 14 -10.00 3.45 6.51
C MET A 14 -8.64 4.15 6.49
N GLU A 15 -7.80 3.78 7.44
CA GLU A 15 -6.39 4.16 7.44
C GLU A 15 -5.59 3.36 6.42
N ALA A 16 -4.40 3.84 6.05
CA ALA A 16 -3.52 3.18 5.09
C ALA A 16 -3.25 1.71 5.46
N ARG A 17 -3.12 1.41 6.75
CA ARG A 17 -2.99 0.06 7.29
C ARG A 17 -4.17 -0.85 6.98
N ASN A 18 -5.40 -0.36 7.17
CA ASN A 18 -6.61 -1.17 6.93
C ASN A 18 -6.74 -1.51 5.44
N LEU A 19 -6.40 -0.56 4.57
CA LEU A 19 -6.35 -0.82 3.13
C LEU A 19 -5.20 -1.76 2.76
N ALA A 20 -4.02 -1.62 3.37
CA ALA A 20 -2.90 -2.51 3.12
C ALA A 20 -3.19 -3.98 3.48
N ILE A 21 -3.97 -4.24 4.52
CA ILE A 21 -4.39 -5.61 4.88
C ILE A 21 -5.31 -6.22 3.82
N VAL A 22 -6.26 -5.44 3.30
CA VAL A 22 -7.24 -5.89 2.31
C VAL A 22 -6.63 -6.02 0.91
N PHE A 23 -5.75 -5.08 0.55
CA PHE A 23 -5.18 -4.97 -0.79
C PHE A 23 -3.78 -5.59 -0.93
N GLY A 24 -3.05 -5.80 0.16
CA GLY A 24 -1.72 -6.43 0.17
C GLY A 24 -1.70 -7.77 -0.56
N PRO A 25 -2.51 -8.76 -0.15
CA PRO A 25 -2.54 -10.08 -0.78
C PRO A 25 -3.05 -10.10 -2.22
N THR A 26 -3.89 -9.12 -2.60
CA THR A 26 -4.55 -9.10 -3.91
C THR A 26 -3.75 -8.33 -4.96
N LEU A 27 -3.03 -7.27 -4.55
CA LEU A 27 -2.20 -6.46 -5.44
C LEU A 27 -0.77 -6.98 -5.54
N VAL A 28 -0.23 -7.60 -4.48
CA VAL A 28 1.12 -8.16 -4.46
C VAL A 28 0.99 -9.68 -4.40
N ARG A 29 0.88 -10.32 -5.58
CA ARG A 29 0.83 -11.79 -5.64
C ARG A 29 2.20 -12.38 -5.28
N ALA A 30 2.23 -13.31 -4.33
CA ALA A 30 3.37 -14.21 -4.17
C ALA A 30 3.46 -15.14 -5.39
N ALA A 31 4.68 -15.39 -5.87
CA ALA A 31 4.89 -16.26 -7.03
C ALA A 31 4.77 -17.77 -6.69
N SER A 32 4.64 -18.13 -5.41
CA SER A 32 4.63 -19.52 -4.93
C SER A 32 3.31 -19.91 -4.27
N ASP A 33 2.81 -21.11 -4.59
CA ASP A 33 1.63 -21.75 -3.97
C ASP A 33 1.92 -22.35 -2.58
N ASP A 34 3.12 -22.16 -2.02
CA ASP A 34 3.46 -22.68 -0.70
C ASP A 34 2.75 -21.85 0.40
N MET A 35 1.82 -22.48 1.12
CA MET A 35 0.99 -21.84 2.14
C MET A 35 1.83 -21.19 3.26
N LEU A 36 2.99 -21.75 3.60
CA LEU A 36 3.89 -21.17 4.62
C LEU A 36 4.60 -19.92 4.11
N ALA A 37 5.04 -19.94 2.85
CA ALA A 37 5.60 -18.77 2.19
C ALA A 37 4.54 -17.66 2.08
N MET A 38 3.29 -18.01 1.74
CA MET A 38 2.19 -17.06 1.64
C MET A 38 1.91 -16.30 2.94
N VAL A 39 1.96 -16.97 4.12
CA VAL A 39 1.76 -16.29 5.41
C VAL A 39 2.90 -15.33 5.74
N ASN A 40 4.14 -15.73 5.46
CA ASN A 40 5.32 -14.90 5.72
C ASN A 40 5.34 -13.69 4.77
N ASP A 41 5.02 -13.93 3.49
CA ASP A 41 4.93 -12.92 2.44
C ASP A 41 3.77 -11.95 2.67
N MET A 42 2.64 -12.40 3.20
CA MET A 42 1.48 -11.55 3.46
C MET A 42 1.83 -10.36 4.37
N SER A 43 2.66 -10.57 5.39
CA SER A 43 3.11 -9.48 6.27
C SER A 43 3.94 -8.43 5.51
N SER A 44 4.80 -8.88 4.60
CA SER A 44 5.64 -8.05 3.75
C SER A 44 4.82 -7.34 2.67
N GLN A 45 3.86 -8.02 2.06
CA GLN A 45 2.93 -7.48 1.06
C GLN A 45 2.08 -6.34 1.65
N CYS A 46 1.52 -6.55 2.85
CA CYS A 46 0.83 -5.49 3.57
C CYS A 46 1.75 -4.29 3.80
N ARG A 47 2.98 -4.52 4.29
CA ARG A 47 3.95 -3.44 4.54
C ARG A 47 4.31 -2.66 3.27
N ILE A 48 4.45 -3.33 2.13
CA ILE A 48 4.72 -2.68 0.83
C ILE A 48 3.58 -1.74 0.47
N ILE A 49 2.33 -2.22 0.53
CA ILE A 49 1.16 -1.38 0.20
C ILE A 49 0.99 -0.24 1.23
N GLU A 50 1.19 -0.50 2.52
CA GLU A 50 1.16 0.53 3.57
C GLU A 50 2.20 1.62 3.28
N SER A 51 3.41 1.24 2.86
CA SER A 51 4.49 2.16 2.51
C SER A 51 4.15 3.00 1.27
N PHE A 52 3.62 2.40 0.20
CA PHE A 52 3.18 3.13 -1.00
C PHE A 52 2.06 4.14 -0.72
N LEU A 53 1.13 3.81 0.19
CA LEU A 53 0.06 4.72 0.55
C LEU A 53 0.52 5.85 1.47
N THR A 54 1.45 5.55 2.39
CA THR A 54 1.99 6.51 3.36
C THR A 54 2.96 7.49 2.70
N HIS A 55 3.87 7.00 1.86
CA HIS A 55 4.90 7.78 1.20
C HIS A 55 4.58 8.01 -0.29
N TYR A 56 3.30 8.12 -0.63
CA TYR A 56 2.84 8.22 -2.02
C TYR A 56 3.58 9.30 -2.82
N ALA A 57 3.77 10.49 -2.23
CA ALA A 57 4.47 11.59 -2.86
C ALA A 57 5.91 11.21 -3.24
N TRP A 58 6.68 10.64 -2.31
CA TRP A 58 8.06 10.22 -2.56
C TRP A 58 8.18 9.13 -3.64
N TYR A 59 7.21 8.23 -3.76
CA TYR A 59 7.24 7.14 -4.74
C TYR A 59 6.71 7.52 -6.13
N PHE A 60 5.73 8.42 -6.20
CA PHE A 60 4.91 8.61 -7.41
C PHE A 60 4.69 10.07 -7.81
N GLU A 61 5.05 11.05 -6.99
CA GLU A 61 5.12 12.44 -7.42
C GLU A 61 6.56 12.68 -7.88
N ASP A 62 6.75 12.76 -9.20
CA ASP A 62 8.00 13.28 -9.75
C ASP A 62 8.23 14.69 -9.21
N GLU A 63 9.49 15.09 -8.97
CA GLU A 63 9.91 16.48 -8.72
C GLU A 63 9.65 17.34 -9.97
N ALA A 64 8.40 17.39 -10.42
CA ALA A 64 7.95 18.18 -11.55
C ALA A 64 7.49 19.54 -11.05
N ASP A 65 8.37 20.30 -10.38
CA ASP A 65 8.24 21.78 -10.30
C ASP A 65 9.40 22.52 -9.58
N GLU A 66 10.65 22.04 -9.64
CA GLU A 66 11.79 22.93 -9.36
C GLU A 66 12.40 23.41 -10.69
N PRO A 67 12.00 24.60 -11.21
CA PRO A 67 12.75 25.21 -12.30
C PRO A 67 14.16 25.59 -11.81
N PRO A 68 15.17 25.55 -12.70
CA PRO A 68 16.58 25.71 -12.35
C PRO A 68 16.97 27.09 -11.82
#